data_AF-A0A1S9Z6Y6-F1
#
_entry.id   AF-A0A1S9Z6Y6-F1
#
_cell.length_a   1.000
_cell.length_b   1.000
_cell.length_c   1.000
_cell.angle_alpha   90.00
_cell.angle_beta   90.00
_cell.angle_gamma   90.00
#
_symmetry.space_group_name_H-M   'P 1'
#
loop_
_entity.id
_entity.type
_entity.pdbx_description
1 polymer ?
#
loop_
_entity_poly.entity_id
_entity_poly.type
_entity_poly.pdbx_seq_one_letter_code
_entity_poly.pdbx_strand_id
1 'polypeptide(L)'
;MKGNVNSPLHSDYLNNKMKSVKRRHPELKHATPHKLLHTGATLAKQAGMSLEAISEDLTHSDTGTTQIYVNTSNVVPMAVGDIAYRNLKK
;
A
#
# COMPACT_ATOMS: atom_id res chain seq x y z
N MET A 1 8.58 11.46 -38.13
CA MET A 1 7.65 11.81 -37.03
C MET A 1 7.58 10.63 -36.06
N LYS A 2 8.22 10.71 -34.89
CA LYS A 2 8.06 9.71 -33.82
C LYS A 2 7.12 10.31 -32.79
N GLY A 3 5.83 10.09 -32.95
CA GLY A 3 4.84 10.89 -32.21
C GLY A 3 3.57 10.19 -31.78
N ASN A 4 3.42 8.88 -32.00
CA ASN A 4 2.28 8.15 -31.43
C ASN A 4 2.55 6.64 -31.35
N VAL A 5 3.44 6.22 -30.46
CA VAL A 5 3.52 4.81 -30.07
C VAL A 5 2.76 4.67 -28.76
N ASN A 6 1.43 4.55 -28.86
CA ASN A 6 0.59 4.04 -27.77
C ASN A 6 0.84 2.53 -27.62
N SER A 7 2.09 2.19 -27.29
CA SER A 7 2.55 0.83 -27.06
C SER A 7 2.95 0.67 -25.61
N PRO A 8 2.82 -0.54 -25.03
CA PRO A 8 3.32 -0.82 -23.69
C PRO A 8 4.77 -0.37 -23.54
N LEU A 9 5.07 0.28 -22.42
CA LEU A 9 6.43 0.66 -22.07
C LEU A 9 7.20 -0.58 -21.63
N HIS A 10 8.52 -0.55 -21.79
CA HIS A 10 9.39 -1.57 -21.21
C HIS A 10 9.22 -1.63 -19.68
N SER A 11 9.27 -2.83 -19.09
CA SER A 11 9.09 -3.04 -17.65
C SER A 11 10.04 -2.17 -16.80
N ASP A 12 11.29 -2.02 -17.24
CA ASP A 12 12.28 -1.18 -16.56
C ASP A 12 12.05 0.33 -16.66
N TYR A 13 11.11 0.78 -17.50
CA TYR A 13 10.89 2.21 -17.71
C TYR A 13 10.58 2.94 -16.40
N LEU A 14 9.67 2.40 -15.58
CA LEU A 14 9.30 2.96 -14.28
C LEU A 14 10.48 2.98 -13.30
N ASN A 15 11.25 1.88 -13.23
CA ASN A 15 12.47 1.82 -12.41
C ASN A 15 13.50 2.87 -12.82
N ASN A 16 13.66 3.11 -14.12
CA ASN A 16 14.54 4.15 -14.64
C ASN A 16 14.03 5.56 -14.31
N LYS A 17 12.70 5.79 -14.30
CA LYS A 17 12.15 7.07 -13.84
C LYS A 17 12.42 7.32 -12.36
N MET A 18 12.39 6.29 -11.52
CA MET A 18 12.77 6.42 -10.10
C MET A 18 14.22 6.88 -9.89
N LYS A 19 15.15 6.57 -10.80
CA LYS A 19 16.53 7.10 -10.75
C LYS A 19 16.56 8.63 -10.86
N SER A 20 15.69 9.22 -11.69
CA SER A 20 15.58 10.68 -11.81
C SER A 20 15.04 11.32 -10.53
N VAL A 21 14.05 10.70 -9.90
CA VAL A 21 13.52 11.16 -8.59
C VAL A 21 14.62 11.13 -7.54
N LYS A 22 15.33 10.00 -7.42
CA LYS A 22 16.45 9.85 -6.46
C LYS A 22 17.55 10.89 -6.67
N ARG A 23 17.88 11.24 -7.93
CA ARG A 23 18.89 12.26 -8.23
C ARG A 23 18.43 13.67 -7.84
N ARG A 24 17.14 13.98 -8.02
CA ARG A 24 16.57 15.30 -7.69
C ARG A 24 16.28 15.49 -6.21
N HIS A 25 16.07 14.38 -5.49
CA HIS A 25 15.69 14.36 -4.07
C HIS A 25 16.57 13.39 -3.28
N PRO A 26 17.87 13.70 -3.10
CA PRO A 26 18.80 12.83 -2.40
C PRO A 26 18.46 12.62 -0.92
N GLU A 27 17.66 13.52 -0.33
CA GLU A 27 17.16 13.44 1.05
C GLU A 27 16.12 12.33 1.26
N LEU A 28 15.45 11.90 0.19
CA LEU A 28 14.41 10.87 0.27
C LEU A 28 15.03 9.48 0.39
N LYS A 29 14.38 8.63 1.21
CA LYS A 29 14.72 7.20 1.27
C LYS A 29 14.55 6.56 -0.11
N HIS A 30 15.42 5.60 -0.41
CA HIS A 30 15.35 4.88 -1.68
C HIS A 30 14.01 4.12 -1.83
N ALA A 31 13.25 4.50 -2.84
CA ALA A 31 11.98 3.90 -3.21
C ALA A 31 12.02 3.26 -4.60
N THR A 32 11.21 2.22 -4.77
CA THR A 32 10.87 1.60 -6.06
C THR A 32 9.37 1.81 -6.30
N PRO A 33 8.86 1.66 -7.53
CA PRO A 33 7.43 1.78 -7.80
C PRO A 33 6.59 0.85 -6.91
N HIS A 34 7.08 -0.37 -6.68
CA HIS A 34 6.42 -1.32 -5.80
C HIS A 34 6.36 -0.85 -4.34
N LYS A 35 7.44 -0.27 -3.78
CA LYS A 35 7.40 0.32 -2.42
C LYS A 35 6.41 1.48 -2.29
N LEU A 36 6.23 2.24 -3.37
CA LEU A 36 5.22 3.30 -3.40
C LEU A 36 3.80 2.72 -3.42
N LEU A 37 3.59 1.54 -4.02
CA LEU A 37 2.32 0.81 -3.95
C LEU A 37 1.97 0.43 -2.50
N HIS A 38 2.92 -0.08 -1.72
CA HIS A 38 2.74 -0.31 -0.27
C HIS A 38 2.35 0.98 0.47
N THR A 39 3.00 2.10 0.11
CA THR A 39 2.69 3.41 0.71
C THR A 39 1.25 3.82 0.39
N GLY A 40 0.81 3.63 -0.86
CA GLY A 40 -0.56 3.90 -1.28
C GLY A 40 -1.60 3.05 -0.52
N ALA A 41 -1.36 1.74 -0.41
CA ALA A 41 -2.21 0.83 0.36
C ALA A 41 -2.31 1.24 1.84
N THR A 42 -1.17 1.59 2.44
CA THR A 42 -1.11 2.04 3.83
C THR A 42 -1.91 3.34 4.04
N LEU A 43 -1.75 4.33 3.16
CA LEU A 43 -2.48 5.60 3.22
C LEU A 43 -3.99 5.40 3.02
N ALA A 44 -4.39 4.53 2.08
CA ALA A 44 -5.80 4.18 1.88
C ALA A 44 -6.40 3.56 3.15
N LYS A 45 -5.67 2.64 3.80
CA LYS A 45 -6.14 2.04 5.06
C LYS A 45 -6.29 3.09 6.17
N GLN A 46 -5.33 4.01 6.29
CA GLN A 46 -5.38 5.11 7.26
C GLN A 46 -6.54 6.08 6.99
N ALA A 47 -6.91 6.28 5.73
CA ALA A 47 -8.07 7.07 5.33
C ALA A 47 -9.41 6.36 5.58
N GLY A 48 -9.40 5.13 6.10
CA GLY A 48 -10.61 4.39 6.49
C GLY A 48 -11.13 3.41 5.44
N MET A 49 -10.43 3.19 4.32
CA MET A 49 -10.83 2.16 3.36
C MET A 49 -10.77 0.77 4.00
N SER A 50 -11.70 -0.09 3.59
CA SER A 50 -11.72 -1.50 4.01
C SER A 50 -10.53 -2.24 3.39
N LEU A 51 -10.09 -3.35 4.01
CA LEU A 51 -8.98 -4.12 3.46
C LEU A 51 -9.39 -4.77 2.13
N GLU A 52 -10.68 -5.09 1.99
CA GLU A 52 -11.33 -5.68 0.83
C GLU A 52 -11.32 -4.70 -0.35
N ALA A 53 -11.67 -3.43 -0.14
CA ALA A 53 -11.63 -2.40 -1.18
C ALA A 53 -10.19 -2.15 -1.66
N ILE A 54 -9.23 -2.10 -0.73
CA ILE A 54 -7.80 -2.00 -1.10
C ILE A 54 -7.38 -3.25 -1.89
N SER A 55 -7.84 -4.44 -1.48
CA SER A 55 -7.52 -5.70 -2.16
C SER A 55 -8.04 -5.72 -3.59
N GLU A 56 -9.26 -5.22 -3.80
CA GLU A 56 -9.88 -5.08 -5.12
C GLU A 56 -9.11 -4.09 -5.99
N ASP A 57 -8.80 -2.89 -5.47
CA ASP A 57 -8.02 -1.87 -6.19
C ASP A 57 -6.60 -2.34 -6.56
N LEU A 58 -5.99 -3.17 -5.71
CA LEU A 58 -4.69 -3.79 -5.96
C LEU A 58 -4.77 -5.09 -6.75
N THR A 59 -5.98 -5.53 -7.14
CA THR A 59 -6.24 -6.76 -7.89
C THR A 59 -5.72 -8.05 -7.22
N HIS A 60 -5.66 -8.05 -5.89
CA HIS A 60 -5.25 -9.22 -5.13
C HIS A 60 -6.42 -10.21 -4.97
N SER A 61 -6.16 -11.47 -5.29
CA SER A 61 -7.14 -12.56 -5.12
C SER A 61 -7.40 -12.93 -3.66
N ASP A 62 -6.50 -12.56 -2.75
CA ASP A 62 -6.60 -12.83 -1.32
C ASP A 62 -6.27 -11.58 -0.50
N THR A 63 -7.12 -11.30 0.49
CA THR A 63 -6.95 -10.16 1.41
C THR A 63 -5.72 -10.33 2.32
N GLY A 64 -5.29 -11.57 2.58
CA GLY A 64 -4.03 -11.85 3.27
C GLY A 64 -2.81 -11.30 2.53
N THR A 65 -2.84 -11.29 1.19
CA THR A 65 -1.79 -10.65 0.38
C THR A 65 -1.80 -9.14 0.59
N THR A 66 -2.97 -8.50 0.57
CA THR A 66 -3.14 -7.06 0.82
C THR A 66 -2.66 -6.64 2.20
N GLN A 67 -2.76 -7.52 3.20
CA GLN A 67 -2.26 -7.25 4.56
C GLN A 67 -0.74 -7.02 4.59
N ILE A 68 0.02 -7.67 3.69
CA ILE A 68 1.48 -7.45 3.54
C ILE A 68 1.76 -6.04 2.96
N TYR A 69 0.80 -5.46 2.24
CA TYR A 69 0.94 -4.12 1.67
C TYR A 69 0.69 -2.98 2.65
N VAL A 70 -0.03 -3.26 3.72
CA VAL A 70 -0.52 -2.27 4.67
C VAL A 70 0.32 -2.29 5.93
N ASN A 71 1.07 -1.21 6.19
CA ASN A 71 1.89 -1.08 7.40
C ASN A 71 1.13 -0.38 8.55
N THR A 72 -0.06 -0.89 8.89
CA THR A 72 -0.85 -0.41 10.04
C THR A 72 -1.18 -1.55 10.97
N SER A 73 -1.33 -1.26 12.26
CA SER A 73 -1.83 -2.22 13.24
C SER A 73 -3.23 -2.72 12.83
N ASN A 74 -3.50 -4.01 13.00
CA ASN A 74 -4.85 -4.55 12.87
C ASN A 74 -5.69 -4.05 14.06
N VAL A 75 -6.46 -2.99 13.84
CA VAL A 75 -7.41 -2.49 14.84
C VAL A 75 -8.73 -3.22 14.67
N VAL A 76 -9.06 -4.09 15.63
CA VAL A 76 -10.36 -4.75 15.70
C VAL A 76 -11.22 -3.96 16.68
N PRO A 77 -12.37 -3.39 16.25
CA PRO A 77 -13.27 -2.72 17.18
C PRO A 77 -13.79 -3.75 18.20
N MET A 78 -13.51 -3.51 19.47
CA MET A 78 -13.91 -4.36 20.58
C MET A 78 -14.92 -3.60 21.43
N ALA A 79 -16.04 -4.23 21.76
CA ALA A 79 -17.03 -3.59 22.61
C ALA A 79 -16.43 -3.40 24.02
N VAL A 80 -16.81 -2.30 24.68
CA VAL A 80 -16.38 -2.03 26.07
C VAL A 80 -16.77 -3.18 27.01
N GLY A 81 -17.91 -3.85 26.74
CA GLY A 81 -18.34 -5.04 27.46
C GLY A 81 -17.36 -6.22 27.34
N ASP A 82 -16.78 -6.45 26.15
CA ASP A 82 -15.79 -7.51 25.94
C ASP A 82 -14.48 -7.21 26.70
N ILE A 83 -14.09 -5.93 26.75
CA ILE A 83 -12.93 -5.47 27.53
C ILE A 83 -13.19 -5.70 29.03
N ALA A 84 -14.36 -5.32 29.53
CA ALA A 84 -14.73 -5.53 30.93
C ALA A 84 -14.74 -7.03 31.30
N TYR A 85 -15.38 -7.87 30.49
CA TYR A 85 -15.46 -9.31 30.72
C TYR A 85 -14.08 -9.99 30.80
N ARG A 86 -13.15 -9.63 29.90
CA ARG A 86 -11.77 -10.18 29.93
C ARG A 86 -10.99 -9.78 31.18
N ASN A 87 -11.25 -8.59 31.72
CA ASN A 87 -10.62 -8.13 32.96
C ASN A 87 -11.22 -8.80 34.22
N LEU A 88 -12.46 -9.28 34.16
CA LEU A 88 -13.11 -10.01 35.27
C LEU A 88 -12.64 -11.47 35.40
N LYS A 89 -12.05 -12.05 34.34
CA LYS A 89 -11.49 -13.42 34.33
C LYS A 89 -10.06 -13.51 34.87
N LYS A 90 -9.59 -12.50 35.60
CA LYS A 90 -8.31 -12.50 36.32
C LYS A 90 -8.50 -12.89 37.77
#